data_AF-A0A3D1PF51-F1
#
_entry.id   AF-A0A3D1PF51-F1
#
_cell.length_a   1.000
_cell.length_b   1.000
_cell.length_c   1.000
_cell.angle_alpha   90.00
_cell.angle_beta   90.00
_cell.angle_gamma   90.00
#
_symmetry.space_group_name_H-M   'P 1'
#
loop_
_entity.id
_entity.type
_entity.pdbx_description
1 polymer ?
#
loop_
_entity_poly.entity_id
_entity_poly.type
_entity_poly.pdbx_seq_one_letter_code
_entity_poly.pdbx_strand_id
1 'polypeptide(L)' 'PVVLKLLQGAIYSDDPHWERLQTYLLPIREYLGKIGLEVRNHEVDGFAYLEQPDPDPEDKSEPLPRLTARHQLSFK' A
#
# COMPACT_ATOMS: atom_id res chain seq x y z
N PRO A 1 -1.29 -4.71 13.68
CA PRO A 1 -2.45 -3.84 13.35
C PRO A 1 -2.20 -2.96 12.11
N VAL A 2 -1.07 -2.24 12.02
CA VAL A 2 -0.77 -1.33 10.90
C VAL A 2 -0.84 -2.02 9.53
N VAL A 3 -0.19 -3.17 9.37
CA VAL A 3 -0.22 -3.94 8.11
C VAL A 3 -1.64 -4.37 7.73
N LEU A 4 -2.43 -4.84 8.68
CA LEU A 4 -3.82 -5.23 8.44
C LEU A 4 -4.67 -4.03 8.00
N LYS A 5 -4.45 -2.86 8.60
CA LYS A 5 -5.11 -1.62 8.22
C LYS A 5 -4.76 -1.20 6.79
N LEU A 6 -3.47 -1.25 6.43
CA LEU A 6 -3.01 -0.97 5.05
C LEU A 6 -3.64 -1.92 4.02
N LEU A 7 -3.78 -3.21 4.36
CA LEU A 7 -4.45 -4.19 3.51
C LEU A 7 -5.96 -3.92 3.36
N GLN A 8 -6.57 -3.23 4.32
CA GLN A 8 -7.99 -2.85 4.30
C GLN A 8 -8.23 -1.50 3.61
N GLY A 9 -7.21 -0.66 3.44
CA GLY A 9 -7.33 0.63 2.77
C GLY A 9 -6.24 1.62 3.17
N ALA A 10 -6.45 2.88 2.82
CA ALA A 10 -5.53 3.96 3.19
C ALA A 10 -5.54 4.22 4.71
N ILE A 11 -4.38 4.58 5.25
CA ILE A 11 -4.22 5.12 6.60
C ILE A 11 -3.96 6.62 6.47
N TYR A 12 -4.75 7.41 7.18
CA TYR A 12 -4.63 8.88 7.23
C TYR A 12 -3.89 9.31 8.51
N SER A 13 -3.38 10.54 8.51
CA SER A 13 -2.61 11.09 9.63
C SER A 13 -3.38 11.25 10.94
N ASP A 14 -4.72 11.26 10.88
CA ASP A 14 -5.61 11.26 12.04
C ASP A 14 -5.89 9.84 12.60
N ASP A 15 -5.45 8.79 11.91
CA ASP A 15 -5.59 7.41 12.40
C ASP A 15 -4.61 7.16 13.56
N PRO A 16 -5.05 6.51 14.66
CA PRO A 16 -4.19 6.16 15.80
C PRO A 16 -2.95 5.32 15.45
N HIS A 17 -2.91 4.73 14.26
CA HIS A 17 -1.80 3.93 13.77
C HIS A 17 -0.79 4.70 12.89
N TRP A 18 -1.03 5.99 12.61
CA TRP A 18 -0.16 6.80 11.75
C TRP A 18 1.30 6.85 12.24
N GLU A 19 1.51 7.27 13.49
CA GLU A 19 2.87 7.35 14.09
C GLU A 19 3.59 5.99 14.05
N ARG A 20 2.84 4.91 14.27
CA ARG A 20 3.38 3.56 14.22
C ARG A 20 3.72 3.13 12.79
N LEU A 21 2.96 3.56 11.79
CA LEU A 21 3.29 3.37 10.39
C LEU A 21 4.61 4.09 10.06
N GLN A 22 4.75 5.36 10.43
CA GLN A 22 5.97 6.13 10.15
C GLN A 22 7.19 5.51 10.83
N THR A 23 7.06 5.12 12.10
CA THR A 23 8.13 4.48 12.89
C THR A 23 8.64 3.17 12.25
N TYR A 24 7.74 2.36 11.68
CA TYR A 24 8.06 1.04 11.14
C TYR A 24 7.97 0.99 9.61
N LEU A 25 8.08 2.14 8.92
CA LEU A 25 7.81 2.23 7.49
C LEU A 25 8.72 1.31 6.67
N LEU A 26 10.02 1.29 6.95
CA LEU A 26 11.01 0.46 6.25
C LEU A 26 10.69 -1.04 6.34
N PRO A 27 10.60 -1.66 7.54
CA PRO A 27 10.31 -3.09 7.63
C PRO A 27 8.91 -3.45 7.10
N ILE A 28 7.94 -2.53 7.17
CA ILE A 28 6.61 -2.74 6.55
C ILE A 28 6.73 -2.81 5.02
N ARG A 29 7.49 -1.90 4.41
CA ARG A 29 7.78 -1.90 2.96
C ARG A 29 8.44 -3.19 2.52
N GLU A 30 9.48 -3.63 3.24
CA GLU A 30 10.18 -4.88 2.93
C GLU A 30 9.28 -6.11 3.05
N TYR A 31 8.44 -6.16 4.07
CA TYR A 31 7.51 -7.28 4.27
C TYR A 31 6.46 -7.37 3.16
N LEU A 32 5.84 -6.24 2.81
CA LEU A 32 4.81 -6.18 1.77
C LEU A 32 5.40 -6.34 0.36
N GLY A 33 6.63 -5.89 0.15
CA GLY A 33 7.35 -6.08 -1.11
C GLY A 33 7.56 -7.55 -1.47
N LYS A 34 7.73 -8.43 -0.47
CA LYS A 34 7.86 -9.89 -0.69
C LYS A 34 6.62 -10.54 -1.30
N ILE A 35 5.46 -9.89 -1.20
CA ILE A 35 4.19 -10.35 -1.79
C ILE A 35 3.75 -9.47 -2.96
N GLY A 36 4.66 -8.65 -3.50
CA GLY A 36 4.38 -7.80 -4.65
C GLY A 36 3.52 -6.57 -4.34
N LEU A 37 3.53 -6.08 -3.09
CA LEU A 37 2.84 -4.85 -2.69
C LEU A 37 3.83 -3.76 -2.31
N GLU A 38 3.57 -2.53 -2.73
CA GLU A 38 4.36 -1.35 -2.40
C GLU A 38 3.55 -0.41 -1.51
N VAL A 39 4.19 0.12 -0.46
CA VAL A 39 3.58 1.18 0.36
C VAL A 39 3.86 2.52 -0.30
N ARG A 40 2.81 3.24 -0.70
CA ARG A 40 2.90 4.66 -1.05
C ARG A 40 2.67 5.47 0.21
N ASN A 41 3.70 6.17 0.68
CA ASN A 41 3.63 7.02 1.88
C ASN A 41 3.75 8.48 1.44
N HIS A 42 2.64 9.20 1.51
CA HIS A 42 2.56 10.63 1.23
C HIS A 42 2.56 11.36 2.58
N GLU A 43 3.71 11.44 3.22
CA GLU A 43 3.82 12.00 4.58
C GLU A 43 3.37 13.47 4.63
N VAL A 44 3.73 14.25 3.61
CA VAL A 44 3.34 15.67 3.48
C VAL A 44 1.83 15.83 3.31
N ASP A 45 1.21 14.96 2.52
CA ASP A 45 -0.24 15.00 2.28
C ASP A 45 -1.04 14.28 3.38
N GLY A 46 -0.36 13.60 4.31
CA GLY A 46 -0.96 12.97 5.48
C GLY A 46 -1.69 11.65 5.21
N PHE A 47 -1.25 10.87 4.23
CA PHE A 47 -1.84 9.55 3.99
C PHE A 47 -0.86 8.52 3.43
N ALA A 48 -1.21 7.24 3.59
CA ALA A 48 -0.48 6.13 3.02
C ALA A 48 -1.42 5.01 2.58
N TYR A 49 -1.07 4.31 1.50
CA TYR A 49 -1.88 3.23 0.95
C TYR A 49 -1.00 2.16 0.28
N LEU A 50 -1.60 1.02 -0.05
CA LEU A 50 -0.94 -0.04 -0.80
C LEU A 50 -1.25 0.07 -2.29
N GLU A 51 -0.20 -0.04 -3.08
CA GLU A 51 -0.27 -0.20 -4.52
C GLU A 51 0.36 -1.53 -4.91
N GLN A 52 -0.21 -2.18 -5.92
CA GLN A 52 0.46 -3.29 -6.58
C GLN A 52 1.12 -2.72 -7.84
N PRO A 53 2.46 -2.66 -7.90
CA PRO A 53 3.17 -2.14 -9.07
C PRO A 53 2.81 -2.98 -10.30
N ASP A 54 2.82 -2.34 -11.46
CA ASP A 54 2.66 -3.08 -12.71
C ASP A 54 3.87 -4.02 -12.88
N PRO A 55 3.63 -5.24 -13.40
CA PRO A 55 4.71 -6.20 -13.64
C PRO A 55 5.73 -5.61 -14.62
N ASP A 56 7.01 -5.87 -14.37
CA ASP A 56 8.08 -5.43 -15.25
C ASP A 56 7.84 -6.04 -16.66
N PRO A 57 7.82 -5.23 -17.73
CA PRO A 57 7.59 -5.72 -19.09
C PRO A 57 8.65 -6.72 -19.58
N GLU A 58 9.84 -6.76 -18.97
CA GLU A 58 10.87 -7.76 -19.25
C GLU A 58 10.69 -9.06 -18.42
N ASP A 59 9.87 -9.02 -17.37
CA ASP A 59 9.57 -10.19 -16.55
C ASP A 59 8.51 -11.06 -17.23
N LYS A 60 8.93 -12.25 -17.65
CA LYS A 60 8.09 -13.26 -18.33
C LYS A 60 7.27 -14.11 -17.36
N SER A 61 7.35 -13.85 -16.06
CA SER A 61 6.50 -14.53 -15.08
C SER A 61 5.05 -14.10 -15.23
N GLU A 62 4.13 -15.03 -14.95
CA GLU A 62 2.71 -14.68 -14.97
C GLU A 62 2.44 -13.59 -13.92
N PRO A 63 1.70 -12.52 -14.29
CA PRO A 63 1.45 -11.41 -13.38
C PRO A 63 0.68 -11.91 -12.15
N LEU A 64 1.16 -11.55 -10.96
CA LEU A 64 0.49 -11.91 -9.72
C LEU A 64 -0.97 -11.43 -9.74
N PRO A 65 -1.93 -12.25 -9.27
CA PRO A 65 -3.33 -11.83 -9.19
C PRO A 65 -3.45 -10.55 -8.35
N ARG A 66 -4.22 -9.57 -8.83
CA ARG A 66 -4.35 -8.27 -8.14
C ARG A 66 -5.08 -8.46 -6.81
N LEU A 67 -4.42 -8.12 -5.70
CA LEU A 67 -4.97 -8.25 -4.34
C LEU A 67 -5.77 -7.02 -3.88
N THR A 68 -5.72 -5.92 -4.62
CA THR A 68 -6.44 -4.68 -4.29
C THR A 68 -7.70 -4.50 -5.14
N ALA A 69 -8.82 -4.16 -4.49
CA ALA A 69 -10.07 -3.84 -5.18
C ALA A 69 -9.97 -2.44 -5.83
N ARG A 70 -10.24 -2.36 -7.14
CA ARG A 70 -10.40 -1.06 -7.83
C ARG A 70 -11.78 -0.50 -7.55
N HIS A 71 -11.86 0.59 -6.80
CA HIS A 71 -13.09 1.38 -6.66
C HIS A 71 -13.13 2.48 -7.72
N GLN A 72 -14.16 2.44 -8.58
CA GLN A 72 -14.36 3.45 -9.60
C GLN A 72 -14.92 4.72 -8.94
N LEU A 73 -14.16 5.82 -8.97
CA LEU A 73 -14.63 7.12 -8.51
C LEU A 73 -15.73 7.60 -9.47
N SER A 74 -16.95 7.73 -8.98
CA SER A 74 -18.04 8.38 -9.72
C SER A 74 -18.01 9.87 -9.39
N PHE A 75 -17.63 10.68 -10.38
CA PHE A 75 -17.82 12.13 -10.32
C PHE A 75 -19.31 12.42 -10.58
N LYS A 76 -19.97 13.13 -9.66
CA LYS A 76 -21.26 13.79 -9.90
C LYS A 76 -21.04 15.29 -10.05
#